data_AF-A0A8C9YA83-F1
#
_entry.id   AF-A0A8C9YA83-F1
#
_cell.length_a   1.000
_cell.length_b   1.000
_cell.length_c   1.000
_cell.angle_alpha   90.00
_cell.angle_beta   90.00
_cell.angle_gamma   90.00
#
_symmetry.space_group_name_H-M   'P 1'
#
loop_
_entity.id
_entity.type
_entity.pdbx_description
1 polymer ?
#
loop_
_entity_poly.entity_id
_entity_poly.type
_entity_poly.pdbx_seq_one_letter_code
_entity_poly.pdbx_strand_id
1 'polypeptide(L)'
;LGMSLNEHSLQALSWRKLYLSRAKLKATSRTSALLSGFAMVAMVEVQLERDHDYPPGLLIAFSACTTVLVAVHLFALMVSTCILPNLEAVSNVHNLNSVHESPHERMHRHIELAWAFSTVIGTLLFLTEVMLLCWVKFLPLRSSKDGNGTISSGEAAAIASTCIMVPFGLVFIMFAIHFYRTLVSHKTDRQIRELEQVIQLQNQLDHRPENEDLNFYKS
;
A
#
# COMPACT_ATOMS: atom_id res chain seq x y z
N LEU A 1 32.21 3.52 29.58
CA LEU A 1 31.72 4.80 29.02
C LEU A 1 31.10 4.67 27.62
N GLY A 2 31.49 3.70 26.78
CA GLY A 2 30.92 3.55 25.42
C GLY A 2 29.50 2.96 25.34
N MET A 3 29.03 2.24 26.37
CA MET A 3 27.70 1.59 26.36
C MET A 3 26.53 2.57 26.60
N SER A 4 26.67 3.56 27.48
CA SER A 4 25.55 4.49 27.81
C SER A 4 25.27 5.53 26.70
N LEU A 5 26.28 5.87 25.90
CA LEU A 5 26.13 6.75 24.73
C LEU A 5 25.28 6.07 23.64
N ASN A 6 25.44 4.76 23.48
CA ASN A 6 24.69 3.98 22.49
C ASN A 6 23.21 3.89 22.90
N GLU A 7 22.90 3.64 24.18
CA GLU A 7 21.53 3.60 24.70
C GLU A 7 20.79 4.94 24.53
N HIS A 8 21.43 6.06 24.90
CA HIS A 8 20.86 7.39 24.69
C HIS A 8 20.61 7.69 23.20
N SER A 9 21.51 7.26 22.31
CA SER A 9 21.35 7.45 20.87
C SER A 9 20.21 6.59 20.29
N LEU A 10 20.07 5.34 20.75
CA LEU A 10 18.99 4.42 20.35
C LEU A 10 17.63 4.91 20.85
N GLN A 11 17.57 5.42 22.08
CA GLN A 11 16.38 6.03 22.66
C GLN A 11 15.95 7.27 21.85
N ALA A 12 16.88 8.17 21.52
CA ALA A 12 16.58 9.34 20.70
C ALA A 12 16.08 8.98 19.28
N LEU A 13 16.64 7.93 18.67
CA LEU A 13 16.20 7.42 17.36
C LEU A 13 14.80 6.81 17.41
N SER A 14 14.47 6.04 18.46
CA SER A 14 13.13 5.45 18.65
C SER A 14 12.06 6.53 18.80
N TRP A 15 12.35 7.59 19.57
CA TRP A 15 11.45 8.73 19.76
C TRP A 15 11.20 9.50 18.46
N ARG A 16 12.26 9.75 17.68
CA ARG A 16 12.15 10.37 16.34
C ARG A 16 11.31 9.52 15.39
N LYS A 17 11.52 8.20 15.34
CA LYS A 17 10.71 7.29 14.52
C LYS A 17 9.24 7.35 14.92
N LEU A 18 8.95 7.31 16.21
CA LEU A 18 7.58 7.37 16.72
C LEU A 18 6.88 8.69 16.36
N TYR A 19 7.55 9.83 16.57
CA TYR A 19 7.00 11.14 16.22
C TYR A 19 6.75 11.26 14.70
N LEU A 20 7.67 10.74 13.90
CA LEU A 20 7.55 10.73 12.44
C LEU A 20 6.38 9.83 11.99
N SER A 21 6.22 8.62 12.56
CA SER A 21 5.09 7.74 12.25
C SER A 21 3.75 8.37 12.64
N ARG A 22 3.67 9.07 13.79
CA ARG A 22 2.48 9.84 14.17
C ARG A 22 2.14 10.94 13.17
N ALA A 23 3.14 11.72 12.75
CA ALA A 23 2.97 12.77 11.76
C ALA A 23 2.53 12.21 10.39
N LYS A 24 3.17 11.12 9.95
CA LYS A 24 2.84 10.37 8.73
C LYS A 24 1.40 9.89 8.70
N LEU A 25 0.92 9.27 9.79
CA LEU A 25 -0.45 8.75 9.88
C LEU A 25 -1.48 9.87 9.78
N LYS A 26 -1.27 11.00 10.48
CA LYS A 26 -2.16 12.17 10.39
C LYS A 26 -2.18 12.78 8.99
N ALA A 27 -1.00 12.93 8.37
CA ALA A 27 -0.89 13.44 7.01
C ALA A 27 -1.56 12.51 6.00
N THR A 28 -1.34 11.21 6.12
CA THR A 28 -1.89 10.19 5.21
C THR A 28 -3.40 10.04 5.36
N SER A 29 -3.92 10.17 6.59
CA SER A 29 -5.36 10.19 6.83
C SER A 29 -6.03 11.38 6.13
N ARG A 30 -5.49 12.59 6.33
CA ARG A 30 -6.04 13.80 5.71
C ARG A 30 -5.97 13.74 4.18
N THR A 31 -4.82 13.34 3.63
CA THR A 31 -4.65 13.24 2.17
C THR A 31 -5.53 12.17 1.55
N SER A 32 -5.64 10.99 2.15
CA SER A 32 -6.51 9.91 1.64
C SER A 32 -7.99 10.29 1.64
N ALA A 33 -8.45 10.99 2.68
CA ALA A 33 -9.82 11.49 2.75
C ALA A 33 -10.11 12.55 1.67
N LEU A 34 -9.18 13.49 1.46
CA LEU A 34 -9.31 14.53 0.44
C LEU A 34 -9.29 13.94 -0.98
N LEU A 35 -8.33 13.07 -1.31
CA LEU A 35 -8.21 12.48 -2.64
C LEU A 35 -9.42 11.62 -2.99
N SER A 36 -9.90 10.81 -2.06
CA SER A 36 -11.11 9.99 -2.26
C SER A 36 -12.36 10.85 -2.41
N GLY A 37 -12.48 11.92 -1.59
CA GLY A 37 -13.59 12.86 -1.68
C GLY A 37 -13.63 13.58 -3.02
N PHE A 38 -12.48 14.09 -3.49
CA PHE A 38 -12.41 14.76 -4.79
C PHE A 38 -12.70 13.81 -5.95
N ALA A 39 -12.20 12.58 -5.93
CA ALA A 39 -12.50 11.58 -6.96
C ALA A 39 -14.01 11.26 -6.99
N MET A 40 -14.63 11.07 -5.81
CA MET A 40 -16.07 10.81 -5.70
C MET A 40 -16.91 11.98 -6.20
N VAL A 41 -16.53 13.22 -5.86
CA VAL A 41 -17.20 14.43 -6.36
C VAL A 41 -17.05 14.54 -7.89
N ALA A 42 -15.85 14.31 -8.42
CA ALA A 42 -15.62 14.35 -9.86
C ALA A 42 -16.45 13.30 -10.62
N MET A 43 -16.64 12.12 -10.03
CA MET A 43 -17.51 11.08 -10.59
C MET A 43 -18.98 11.48 -10.64
N VAL A 44 -19.51 12.15 -9.62
CA VAL A 44 -20.93 12.56 -9.63
C VAL A 44 -21.17 13.83 -10.46
N GLU A 45 -20.16 14.68 -10.60
CA GLU A 45 -20.20 15.91 -11.40
C GLU A 45 -19.89 15.67 -12.89
N VAL A 46 -19.46 14.46 -13.29
CA VAL A 46 -19.18 14.17 -14.69
C VAL A 46 -20.50 14.12 -15.48
N GLN A 47 -20.70 15.13 -16.33
CA GLN A 47 -21.86 15.19 -17.20
C GLN A 47 -21.60 14.37 -18.46
N LEU A 48 -22.25 13.21 -18.56
CA LEU A 48 -22.23 12.41 -19.78
C LEU A 48 -23.36 12.85 -20.72
N GLU A 49 -23.00 13.26 -21.93
CA GLU A 49 -23.98 13.46 -23.01
C GLU A 49 -24.73 12.15 -23.31
N ARG A 50 -26.07 12.17 -23.21
CA ARG A 50 -26.91 10.97 -23.44
C ARG A 50 -26.97 10.51 -24.89
N ASP A 51 -26.72 11.43 -25.82
CA ASP A 51 -26.74 11.16 -27.27
C ASP A 51 -25.35 10.80 -27.83
N HIS A 52 -24.34 10.63 -26.97
CA HIS A 52 -22.99 10.22 -27.39
C HIS A 52 -22.72 8.77 -27.01
N ASP A 53 -22.34 7.95 -27.99
CA ASP A 53 -21.91 6.57 -27.75
C ASP A 53 -20.49 6.53 -27.16
N TYR A 54 -20.43 6.51 -25.83
CA TYR A 54 -19.18 6.24 -25.11
C TYR A 54 -18.81 4.76 -25.23
N PRO A 55 -17.53 4.43 -25.47
CA PRO A 55 -17.10 3.05 -25.51
C PRO A 55 -17.32 2.39 -24.14
N PRO A 56 -17.98 1.22 -24.08
CA PRO A 56 -18.37 0.59 -22.82
C PRO A 56 -17.16 0.28 -21.94
N GLY A 57 -16.02 -0.06 -22.54
CA GLY A 57 -14.77 -0.30 -21.81
C GLY A 57 -14.28 0.91 -21.01
N LEU A 58 -14.46 2.13 -21.52
CA LEU A 58 -14.02 3.36 -20.84
C LEU A 58 -14.87 3.64 -19.60
N LEU A 59 -16.19 3.50 -19.72
CA LEU A 59 -17.15 3.65 -18.62
C LEU A 59 -16.92 2.61 -17.51
N ILE A 60 -16.71 1.34 -17.91
CA ILE A 60 -16.42 0.26 -16.97
C ILE A 60 -15.09 0.52 -16.26
N ALA A 61 -14.03 0.88 -17.01
CA ALA A 61 -12.73 1.19 -16.44
C ALA A 61 -12.79 2.37 -15.48
N PHE A 62 -13.51 3.44 -15.85
CA PHE A 62 -13.74 4.60 -14.98
C PHE A 62 -14.44 4.20 -13.68
N SER A 63 -15.60 3.55 -13.77
CA SER A 63 -16.35 3.12 -12.57
C SER A 63 -15.57 2.18 -11.66
N ALA A 64 -14.85 1.21 -12.23
CA ALA A 64 -14.02 0.27 -11.49
C ALA A 64 -12.83 1.00 -10.84
N CYS A 65 -12.16 1.90 -11.57
CA CYS A 65 -11.04 2.69 -11.08
C CYS A 65 -11.44 3.53 -9.85
N THR A 66 -12.52 4.30 -9.94
CA THR A 66 -13.01 5.11 -8.81
C THR A 66 -13.35 4.26 -7.60
N THR A 67 -14.00 3.12 -7.81
CA THR A 67 -14.40 2.21 -6.73
C THR A 67 -13.18 1.64 -6.01
N VAL A 68 -12.19 1.15 -6.76
CA VAL A 68 -10.94 0.61 -6.20
C VAL A 68 -10.12 1.72 -5.53
N LEU A 69 -10.07 2.92 -6.11
CA LEU A 69 -9.40 4.09 -5.53
C LEU A 69 -9.95 4.40 -4.14
N VAL A 70 -11.28 4.53 -4.02
CA VAL A 70 -11.94 4.81 -2.74
C VAL A 70 -11.68 3.66 -1.75
N ALA A 71 -11.84 2.41 -2.19
CA ALA A 71 -11.62 1.25 -1.34
C ALA A 71 -10.18 1.21 -0.77
N VAL A 72 -9.16 1.46 -1.60
CA VAL A 72 -7.76 1.44 -1.18
C VAL A 72 -7.43 2.56 -0.20
N HIS A 73 -7.97 3.77 -0.40
CA HIS A 73 -7.78 4.86 0.54
C HIS A 73 -8.53 4.65 1.87
N LEU A 74 -9.72 4.06 1.84
CA LEU A 74 -10.43 3.62 3.06
C LEU A 74 -9.64 2.55 3.81
N PHE A 75 -9.00 1.63 3.09
CA PHE A 75 -8.11 0.64 3.71
C PHE A 75 -6.90 1.32 4.37
N ALA A 76 -6.25 2.28 3.71
CA ALA A 76 -5.14 3.05 4.30
C ALA A 76 -5.57 3.81 5.58
N LEU A 77 -6.80 4.34 5.59
CA LEU A 77 -7.41 4.99 6.75
C LEU A 77 -7.67 3.98 7.89
N MET A 78 -8.26 2.83 7.58
CA MET A 78 -8.51 1.77 8.54
C MET A 78 -7.20 1.32 9.22
N VAL A 79 -6.15 1.07 8.42
CA VAL A 79 -4.83 0.70 8.95
C VAL A 79 -4.25 1.83 9.81
N SER A 80 -4.45 3.10 9.42
CA SER A 80 -3.99 4.24 10.22
C SER A 80 -4.68 4.31 11.58
N THR A 81 -5.99 4.05 11.62
CA THR A 81 -6.78 3.97 12.86
C THR A 81 -6.34 2.81 13.74
N CYS A 82 -5.93 1.68 13.16
CA CYS A 82 -5.46 0.51 13.92
C CYS A 82 -4.02 0.66 14.47
N ILE A 83 -3.17 1.46 13.81
CA ILE A 83 -1.78 1.71 14.25
C ILE A 83 -1.73 2.74 15.39
N LEU A 84 -2.59 3.76 15.36
CA LEU A 84 -2.52 4.91 16.27
C LEU A 84 -2.58 4.55 17.78
N PRO A 85 -3.45 3.64 18.26
CA PRO A 85 -3.51 3.28 19.68
C PRO A 85 -2.24 2.60 20.18
N ASN A 86 -1.65 1.73 19.36
CA ASN A 86 -0.39 1.07 19.68
C ASN A 86 0.77 2.06 19.72
N LEU A 87 0.78 3.05 18.82
CA LEU A 87 1.79 4.12 18.80
C LEU A 87 1.66 5.03 20.04
N GLU A 88 0.44 5.39 20.43
CA GLU A 88 0.20 6.23 21.62
C GLU A 88 0.57 5.51 22.92
N ALA A 89 0.28 4.21 23.03
CA ALA A 89 0.66 3.39 24.17
C ALA A 89 2.20 3.33 24.38
N VAL A 90 2.97 3.18 23.29
CA VAL A 90 4.45 3.18 23.34
C VAL A 90 5.00 4.56 23.73
N SER A 91 4.33 5.65 23.33
CA SER A 91 4.77 7.02 23.69
C SER A 91 4.53 7.38 25.16
N ASN A 92 3.55 6.71 25.81
CA ASN A 92 3.11 7.02 27.17
C ASN A 92 3.91 6.26 28.25
N VAL A 93 4.51 5.12 27.91
CA VAL A 93 5.34 4.32 28.84
C VAL A 93 6.80 4.76 28.72
N HIS A 94 7.20 5.74 29.53
CA HIS A 94 8.56 6.31 29.57
C HIS A 94 9.61 5.40 30.26
N ASN A 95 9.46 4.06 30.23
CA ASN A 95 10.30 3.11 30.97
C ASN A 95 10.91 2.06 30.03
N LEU A 96 12.07 2.38 29.46
CA LEU A 96 12.76 1.63 28.41
C LEU A 96 13.54 0.41 28.90
N ASN A 97 13.01 -0.35 29.86
CA ASN A 97 13.72 -1.52 30.38
C ASN A 97 12.94 -2.84 30.33
N SER A 98 11.82 -2.93 29.61
CA SER A 98 11.12 -4.23 29.44
C SER A 98 10.56 -4.54 28.06
N VAL A 99 10.78 -3.70 27.03
CA VAL A 99 10.24 -3.94 25.67
C VAL A 99 11.30 -4.57 24.76
N HIS A 100 12.02 -5.60 25.24
CA HIS A 100 12.92 -6.41 24.41
C HIS A 100 12.48 -7.87 24.30
N GLU A 101 11.19 -8.17 24.41
CA GLU A 101 10.72 -9.51 24.07
C GLU A 101 9.24 -9.47 23.68
N SER A 102 8.96 -9.14 22.42
CA SER A 102 7.86 -9.83 21.75
C SER A 102 8.05 -9.82 20.23
N PRO A 103 7.62 -10.89 19.54
CA PRO A 103 7.59 -10.97 18.07
C PRO A 103 6.66 -9.93 17.38
N HIS A 104 6.14 -8.95 18.12
CA HIS A 104 5.22 -7.90 17.68
C HIS A 104 5.88 -6.81 16.81
N GLU A 105 7.17 -6.51 16.98
CA GLU A 105 7.91 -5.51 16.18
C GLU A 105 7.88 -5.86 14.68
N ARG A 106 8.06 -7.14 14.36
CA ARG A 106 7.95 -7.64 12.98
C ARG A 106 6.52 -7.48 12.48
N MET A 107 5.51 -7.86 13.27
CA MET A 107 4.10 -7.74 12.88
C MET A 107 3.73 -6.28 12.56
N HIS A 108 4.19 -5.32 13.36
CA HIS A 108 3.93 -3.90 13.14
C HIS A 108 4.56 -3.36 11.85
N ARG A 109 5.78 -3.81 11.51
CA ARG A 109 6.44 -3.44 10.25
C ARG A 109 5.66 -3.90 9.01
N HIS A 110 4.93 -5.01 9.09
CA HIS A 110 4.07 -5.46 7.98
C HIS A 110 2.84 -4.58 7.83
N ILE A 111 2.25 -4.16 8.95
CA ILE A 111 1.09 -3.28 8.97
C ILE A 111 1.50 -1.90 8.42
N GLU A 112 2.66 -1.37 8.82
CA GLU A 112 3.22 -0.13 8.28
C GLU A 112 3.53 -0.25 6.78
N LEU A 113 4.08 -1.39 6.33
CA LEU A 113 4.34 -1.63 4.91
C LEU A 113 3.05 -1.73 4.10
N ALA A 114 2.02 -2.41 4.62
CA ALA A 114 0.70 -2.50 3.99
C ALA A 114 0.02 -1.13 3.90
N TRP A 115 0.15 -0.29 4.93
CA TRP A 115 -0.30 1.10 4.92
C TRP A 115 0.41 1.93 3.85
N ALA A 116 1.74 1.86 3.79
CA ALA A 116 2.53 2.59 2.80
C ALA A 116 2.16 2.16 1.39
N PHE A 117 2.02 0.84 1.16
CA PHE A 117 1.61 0.26 -0.12
C PHE A 117 0.24 0.75 -0.57
N SER A 118 -0.73 0.77 0.34
CA SER A 118 -2.09 1.22 0.05
C SER A 118 -2.13 2.71 -0.30
N THR A 119 -1.30 3.52 0.36
CA THR A 119 -1.15 4.94 0.01
C THR A 119 -0.56 5.14 -1.38
N VAL A 120 0.45 4.35 -1.75
CA VAL A 120 1.07 4.40 -3.09
C VAL A 120 0.10 3.95 -4.17
N ILE A 121 -0.62 2.84 -3.97
CA ILE A 121 -1.63 2.37 -4.92
C ILE A 121 -2.79 3.36 -5.03
N GLY A 122 -3.28 3.92 -3.93
CA GLY A 122 -4.33 4.93 -3.96
C GLY A 122 -3.92 6.16 -4.77
N THR A 123 -2.67 6.61 -4.59
CA THR A 123 -2.10 7.72 -5.39
C THR A 123 -2.01 7.36 -6.88
N LEU A 124 -1.61 6.14 -7.23
CA LEU A 124 -1.58 5.63 -8.60
C LEU A 124 -2.96 5.60 -9.26
N LEU A 125 -3.94 5.09 -8.52
CA LEU A 125 -5.32 5.05 -8.97
C LEU A 125 -5.89 6.45 -9.13
N PHE A 126 -5.52 7.40 -8.26
CA PHE A 126 -5.91 8.80 -8.41
C PHE A 126 -5.34 9.45 -9.68
N LEU A 127 -4.07 9.18 -10.03
CA LEU A 127 -3.53 9.62 -11.32
C LEU A 127 -4.28 8.99 -12.50
N THR A 128 -4.59 7.70 -12.41
CA THR A 128 -5.33 6.96 -13.44
C THR A 128 -6.76 7.51 -13.59
N GLU A 129 -7.41 7.84 -12.48
CA GLU A 129 -8.74 8.44 -12.44
C GLU A 129 -8.77 9.78 -13.17
N VAL A 130 -7.78 10.64 -12.93
CA VAL A 130 -7.66 11.93 -13.64
C VAL A 130 -7.49 11.72 -15.14
N MET A 131 -6.75 10.69 -15.57
CA MET A 131 -6.66 10.34 -16.99
C MET A 131 -8.01 9.90 -17.55
N LEU A 132 -8.69 8.96 -16.89
CA LEU A 132 -9.99 8.47 -17.31
C LEU A 132 -11.03 9.60 -17.38
N LEU A 133 -11.01 10.53 -16.43
CA LEU A 133 -11.84 11.74 -16.45
C LEU A 133 -11.56 12.62 -17.66
N CYS A 134 -10.29 12.83 -18.03
CA CYS A 134 -9.96 13.55 -19.26
C CYS A 134 -10.54 12.83 -20.49
N TRP A 135 -10.38 11.51 -20.57
CA TRP A 135 -10.94 10.73 -21.67
C TRP A 135 -12.47 10.82 -21.73
N VAL A 136 -13.17 10.63 -20.61
CA VAL A 136 -14.63 10.73 -20.54
C VAL A 136 -15.12 12.14 -20.91
N LYS A 137 -14.46 13.19 -20.41
CA LYS A 137 -14.89 14.58 -20.64
C LYS A 137 -14.56 15.10 -22.04
N PHE A 138 -13.45 14.69 -22.64
CA PHE A 138 -13.02 15.17 -23.96
C PHE A 138 -13.49 14.28 -25.13
N LEU A 139 -14.09 13.11 -24.87
CA LEU A 139 -14.60 12.23 -25.91
C LEU A 139 -15.70 12.84 -26.79
N PRO A 140 -16.71 13.56 -26.26
CA PRO A 140 -17.77 14.12 -27.10
C PRO A 140 -17.28 15.20 -28.06
N LEU A 141 -16.24 15.93 -27.66
CA LEU A 141 -15.55 16.92 -28.50
C LEU A 141 -14.89 16.27 -29.73
N ARG A 142 -14.64 14.96 -29.69
CA ARG A 142 -14.16 14.17 -30.84
C ARG A 142 -15.17 14.13 -31.98
N SER A 143 -16.46 14.06 -31.67
CA SER A 143 -17.51 13.78 -32.66
C SER A 143 -18.12 15.03 -33.29
N SER A 144 -17.88 16.22 -32.73
CA SER A 144 -18.68 17.40 -33.07
C SER A 144 -18.24 18.13 -34.35
N LYS A 145 -17.07 17.84 -34.97
CA LYS A 145 -16.60 18.68 -36.10
C LYS A 145 -15.84 18.09 -37.31
N ASP A 146 -15.27 16.90 -37.30
CA ASP A 146 -14.31 16.56 -38.38
C ASP A 146 -14.77 15.46 -39.35
N GLY A 147 -15.27 15.90 -40.50
CA GLY A 147 -15.41 15.10 -41.72
C GLY A 147 -14.14 15.00 -42.57
N ASN A 148 -12.97 15.36 -42.05
CA ASN A 148 -11.71 15.39 -42.80
C ASN A 148 -10.50 15.04 -41.91
N GLY A 149 -10.15 13.76 -41.78
CA GLY A 149 -8.79 13.22 -41.53
C GLY A 149 -7.85 13.82 -40.46
N THR A 150 -8.25 14.83 -39.68
CA THR A 150 -7.44 15.52 -38.67
C THR A 150 -7.86 15.08 -37.28
N ILE A 151 -6.88 14.94 -36.39
CA ILE A 151 -7.12 14.61 -34.98
C ILE A 151 -7.99 15.72 -34.38
N SER A 152 -9.18 15.39 -33.89
CA SER A 152 -10.05 16.37 -33.24
C SER A 152 -9.36 16.97 -32.01
N SER A 153 -9.60 18.26 -31.75
CA SER A 153 -9.06 18.99 -30.61
C SER A 153 -9.30 18.29 -29.26
N GLY A 154 -10.42 17.56 -29.11
CA GLY A 154 -10.72 16.78 -27.90
C GLY A 154 -9.83 15.53 -27.75
N GLU A 155 -9.59 14.82 -28.86
CA GLU A 155 -8.71 13.66 -28.89
C GLU A 155 -7.25 14.05 -28.68
N ALA A 156 -6.81 15.14 -29.31
CA ALA A 156 -5.49 15.70 -29.07
C ALA A 156 -5.27 16.09 -27.60
N ALA A 157 -6.28 16.67 -26.94
CA ALA A 157 -6.20 17.04 -25.52
C ALA A 157 -6.09 15.81 -24.59
N ALA A 158 -6.88 14.76 -24.83
CA ALA A 158 -6.83 13.52 -24.07
C ALA A 158 -5.49 12.77 -24.27
N ILE A 159 -4.99 12.74 -25.50
CA ILE A 159 -3.67 12.14 -25.83
C ILE A 159 -2.54 12.95 -25.18
N ALA A 160 -2.58 14.28 -25.24
CA ALA A 160 -1.59 15.14 -24.61
C ALA A 160 -1.56 14.95 -23.09
N SER A 161 -2.73 14.90 -22.44
CA SER A 161 -2.86 14.61 -21.01
C SER A 161 -2.24 13.25 -20.65
N THR A 162 -2.55 12.22 -21.45
CA THR A 162 -1.98 10.88 -21.28
C THR A 162 -0.46 10.89 -21.44
N CYS A 163 0.07 11.56 -22.45
CA CYS A 163 1.51 11.66 -22.71
C CYS A 163 2.26 12.31 -21.54
N ILE A 164 1.67 13.33 -20.91
CA ILE A 164 2.25 13.99 -19.73
C ILE A 164 2.19 13.07 -18.51
N MET A 165 1.13 12.28 -18.35
CA MET A 165 0.92 11.44 -17.16
C MET A 165 1.71 10.12 -17.19
N VAL A 166 2.00 9.57 -18.38
CA VAL A 166 2.80 8.33 -18.55
C VAL A 166 4.11 8.32 -17.75
N PRO A 167 5.00 9.32 -17.82
CA PRO A 167 6.24 9.30 -17.05
C PRO A 167 6.01 9.27 -15.54
N PHE A 168 5.00 9.97 -15.02
CA PHE A 168 4.62 9.88 -13.61
C PHE A 168 4.14 8.48 -13.26
N GLY A 169 3.27 7.90 -14.09
CA GLY A 169 2.80 6.52 -13.94
C GLY A 169 3.93 5.51 -13.86
N LEU A 170 4.94 5.60 -14.73
CA LEU A 170 6.10 4.70 -14.73
C LEU A 170 6.91 4.78 -13.43
N VAL A 171 7.17 5.98 -12.92
CA VAL A 171 7.86 6.17 -11.64
C VAL A 171 7.07 5.50 -10.51
N PHE A 172 5.76 5.71 -10.46
CA PHE A 172 4.92 5.10 -9.44
C PHE A 172 4.80 3.58 -9.58
N ILE A 173 4.75 3.04 -10.81
CA ILE A 173 4.78 1.58 -11.07
C ILE A 173 6.09 0.98 -10.57
N MET A 174 7.23 1.65 -10.78
CA MET A 174 8.51 1.21 -10.22
C MET A 174 8.47 1.12 -8.69
N PHE A 175 7.91 2.13 -8.03
CA PHE A 175 7.69 2.08 -6.59
C PHE A 175 6.75 0.94 -6.20
N ALA A 176 5.60 0.78 -6.88
CA ALA A 176 4.67 -0.30 -6.60
C ALA A 176 5.31 -1.69 -6.73
N ILE A 177 6.14 -1.92 -7.76
CA ILE A 177 6.90 -3.17 -7.96
C ILE A 177 7.94 -3.35 -6.84
N HIS A 178 8.68 -2.30 -6.49
CA HIS A 178 9.63 -2.33 -5.39
C HIS A 178 8.96 -2.73 -4.07
N PHE A 179 7.81 -2.13 -3.75
CA PHE A 179 7.03 -2.45 -2.56
C PHE A 179 6.40 -3.83 -2.62
N TYR A 180 5.87 -4.25 -3.78
CA TYR A 180 5.35 -5.60 -4.00
C TYR A 180 6.42 -6.67 -3.78
N ARG A 181 7.63 -6.46 -4.31
CA ARG A 181 8.78 -7.35 -4.08
C ARG A 181 9.18 -7.37 -2.60
N THR A 182 9.16 -6.24 -1.93
CA THR A 182 9.44 -6.14 -0.48
C THR A 182 8.42 -6.95 0.33
N LEU A 183 7.14 -6.92 -0.05
CA LEU A 183 6.07 -7.70 0.58
C LEU A 183 6.21 -9.21 0.31
N VAL A 184 6.46 -9.60 -0.95
CA VAL A 184 6.55 -11.01 -1.38
C VAL A 184 7.82 -11.68 -0.88
N SER A 185 8.96 -11.00 -0.94
CA SER A 185 10.23 -11.50 -0.41
C SER A 185 10.05 -11.86 1.06
N HIS A 186 9.34 -11.05 1.84
CA HIS A 186 9.13 -11.30 3.26
C HIS A 186 8.11 -12.42 3.56
N LYS A 187 7.08 -12.61 2.70
CA LYS A 187 6.18 -13.78 2.79
C LYS A 187 6.91 -15.09 2.50
N THR A 188 7.75 -15.11 1.46
CA THR A 188 8.51 -16.30 1.04
C THR A 188 9.47 -16.74 2.15
N ASP A 189 10.19 -15.77 2.72
CA ASP A 189 11.14 -15.97 3.81
C ASP A 189 10.48 -16.50 5.09
N ARG A 190 9.22 -16.11 5.33
CA ARG A 190 8.43 -16.61 6.46
C ARG A 190 7.96 -18.05 6.24
N GLN A 191 7.52 -18.40 5.04
CA GLN A 191 7.08 -19.76 4.73
C GLN A 191 8.24 -20.76 4.76
N ILE A 192 9.44 -20.35 4.31
CA ILE A 192 10.65 -21.18 4.39
C ILE A 192 11.03 -21.44 5.86
N ARG A 193 10.96 -20.42 6.73
CA ARG A 193 11.22 -20.59 8.16
C ARG A 193 10.19 -21.47 8.87
N GLU A 194 8.90 -21.34 8.52
CA GLU A 194 7.85 -22.20 9.06
C GLU A 194 8.06 -23.67 8.62
N LEU A 195 8.52 -23.91 7.38
CA LEU A 195 8.87 -25.25 6.89
C LEU A 195 10.11 -25.84 7.60
N GLU A 196 11.17 -25.06 7.80
CA GLU A 196 12.37 -25.49 8.52
C GLU A 196 12.06 -25.89 9.97
N GLN A 197 11.17 -25.15 10.65
CA GLN A 197 10.76 -25.48 12.03
C GLN A 197 10.01 -26.81 12.09
N VAL A 198 9.16 -27.11 11.10
CA VAL A 198 8.45 -28.40 11.00
C VAL A 198 9.43 -29.54 10.72
N ILE A 199 10.40 -29.34 9.84
CA ILE A 199 11.45 -30.33 9.53
C ILE A 199 12.31 -30.62 10.78
N GLN A 200 12.67 -29.58 11.54
CA GLN A 200 13.41 -29.76 12.79
C GLN A 200 12.60 -30.52 13.85
N LEU A 201 11.31 -30.22 14.00
CA LEU A 201 10.42 -30.96 14.91
C LEU A 201 10.27 -32.43 14.49
N GLN A 202 10.17 -32.70 13.19
CA GLN A 202 10.13 -34.07 12.66
C GLN A 202 11.43 -34.82 12.99
N ASN A 203 12.60 -34.22 12.74
CA ASN A 203 13.89 -34.83 13.09
C ASN A 203 14.06 -35.09 14.60
N GLN A 204 13.56 -34.20 15.46
CA GLN A 204 13.57 -34.40 16.91
C GLN A 204 12.65 -35.56 17.34
N LEU A 205 11.51 -35.73 16.68
CA LEU A 205 10.61 -36.85 16.93
C LEU A 205 11.13 -38.18 16.34
N ASP A 206 11.92 -38.15 15.27
CA ASP A 206 12.49 -39.34 14.62
C ASP A 206 13.75 -39.86 15.37
N HIS A 207 14.51 -38.99 16.03
CA HIS A 207 15.62 -39.37 16.92
C HIS A 207 15.21 -39.77 18.34
N ARG A 208 13.96 -39.52 18.73
CA ARG A 208 13.41 -39.94 20.03
C ARG A 208 13.11 -41.46 20.13
N PRO A 209 12.55 -42.15 19.11
CA PRO A 209 12.32 -43.60 19.18
C PRO A 209 13.63 -44.40 19.24
N GLU A 210 14.68 -43.99 18.54
CA GLU A 210 15.98 -44.70 18.59
C GLU A 210 16.64 -44.67 19.97
N ASN A 211 16.46 -43.59 20.75
CA ASN A 211 17.01 -43.48 22.10
C ASN A 211 16.18 -44.22 23.16
N GLU A 212 14.88 -44.43 22.94
CA GLU A 212 14.05 -45.25 23.83
C GLU A 212 14.33 -46.75 23.63
N ASP A 213 14.55 -47.19 22.38
CA ASP A 213 14.94 -48.58 22.07
C ASP A 213 16.34 -48.95 22.59
N LEU A 214 17.29 -48.00 22.56
CA LEU A 214 18.65 -48.23 23.04
C LEU A 214 18.76 -48.31 24.57
N ASN A 215 17.85 -47.65 25.31
CA ASN A 215 17.78 -47.74 26.77
C ASN A 215 17.06 -49.02 27.23
N PHE A 216 16.16 -49.57 26.41
CA PHE A 216 15.49 -50.84 26.71
C PHE A 216 16.42 -52.06 26.59
N TYR A 217 17.46 -51.99 25.76
CA TYR A 217 18.47 -53.05 25.61
C TYR A 217 19.61 -53.00 26.66
N LYS A 218 19.67 -51.94 27.47
CA LYS A 218 20.78 -51.68 28.40
C LYS A 218 20.40 -51.84 29.88
N SER A 219 19.15 -52.18 30.17
CA SER A 219 18.65 -52.57 31.50
C SER A 219 18.44 -54.08 31.58
#